data_AF-A0A7S2V8T8-F1
#
_entry.id   AF-A0A7S2V8T8-F1
#
_cell.length_a   1.000
_cell.length_b   1.000
_cell.length_c   1.000
_cell.angle_alpha   90.00
_cell.angle_beta   90.00
_cell.angle_gamma   90.00
#
_symmetry.space_group_name_H-M   'P 1'
#
loop_
_entity.id
_entity.type
_entity.pdbx_description
1 polymer ?
#
loop_
_entity_poly.entity_id
_entity_poly.type
_entity_poly.pdbx_seq_one_letter_code
_entity_poly.pdbx_strand_id
1 'polypeptide(L)'
;RKDSVAVEIFVEGTRSRDRRFMPPKTGLLRCIYEKDATFVVVPIVINYERIPDQEALAEEAGGGKQNGMKMRSLLSWLMNVFLGKVSLGRIHMVAAHSCSMNQFGVNDYRALAAEIQRRQRNLVSFSSYHLTAAAKLFRVPSDIVLAALRDIKGSLDLNDTAINGRLGLPENRNELWTIVLQSAHILEPLIKMECSVWSAWLCASHLQETVMEGKFSTEVTMLSEAIIDQFRAAEEKVRSALRDLRVSGFHDPSAEHVLQVAQKGNQQPTILLQAAITFLDLHSKNHLKNVSHIPSAIPVHQNVLPSQERLGYWGFHDTAFVLGVDTADQPYVSVKGNRYSYGNKRFRRLIPFIEEAVGTKIDPRAEQTPQFKTAHWKLAKSEVGKDGLDFIRDIC
;
A
#
# COMPACT_ATOMS: atom_id res chain seq x y z
N ARG A 1 -27.04 17.40 -21.92
CA ARG A 1 -26.56 16.84 -20.64
C ARG A 1 -25.15 16.35 -20.89
N LYS A 2 -24.14 16.82 -20.15
CA LYS A 2 -22.82 16.16 -20.16
C LYS A 2 -23.00 14.82 -19.45
N ASP A 3 -22.53 13.74 -20.05
CA ASP A 3 -22.55 12.43 -19.41
C ASP A 3 -21.73 12.48 -18.13
N SER A 4 -22.27 11.92 -17.05
CA SER A 4 -21.57 11.80 -15.79
C SER A 4 -20.41 10.82 -15.95
N VAL A 5 -19.18 11.30 -15.86
CA VAL A 5 -17.98 10.46 -15.91
C VAL A 5 -17.68 9.93 -14.52
N ALA A 6 -17.60 8.61 -14.36
CA ALA A 6 -17.08 7.97 -13.16
C ALA A 6 -15.63 7.55 -13.38
N VAL A 7 -14.77 7.79 -12.39
CA VAL A 7 -13.34 7.45 -12.45
C VAL A 7 -12.99 6.60 -11.23
N GLU A 8 -12.37 5.45 -11.47
CA GLU A 8 -11.79 4.62 -10.42
C GLU A 8 -10.37 5.10 -10.11
N ILE A 9 -10.09 5.29 -8.81
CA ILE A 9 -8.81 5.83 -8.33
C ILE A 9 -8.35 5.02 -7.13
N PHE A 10 -7.08 4.58 -7.16
CA PHE A 10 -6.37 4.10 -5.98
C PHE A 10 -5.67 5.27 -5.31
N VAL A 11 -6.22 5.75 -4.18
CA VAL A 11 -5.69 6.95 -3.52
C VAL A 11 -4.27 6.75 -2.99
N GLU A 12 -3.86 5.51 -2.75
CA GLU A 12 -2.50 5.12 -2.37
C GLU A 12 -1.50 5.23 -3.55
N GLY A 13 -2.01 5.26 -4.79
CA GLY A 13 -1.23 5.28 -6.03
C GLY A 13 -0.63 3.94 -6.43
N THR A 14 -0.52 2.98 -5.52
CA THR A 14 0.01 1.63 -5.77
C THR A 14 -0.75 0.57 -4.97
N ARG A 15 -0.63 -0.69 -5.39
CA ARG A 15 -1.10 -1.84 -4.60
C ARG A 15 -0.24 -1.96 -3.34
N SER A 16 -0.88 -2.24 -2.20
CA SER A 16 -0.15 -2.64 -1.00
C SER A 16 0.45 -4.03 -1.18
N ARG A 17 1.74 -4.20 -0.85
CA ARG A 17 2.45 -5.48 -1.02
C ARG A 17 2.30 -6.41 0.18
N ASP A 18 2.05 -5.84 1.35
CA ASP A 18 1.84 -6.57 2.61
C ASP A 18 0.41 -6.44 3.14
N ARG A 19 -0.50 -5.90 2.31
CA ARG A 19 -1.92 -5.66 2.60
C ARG A 19 -2.21 -4.60 3.66
N ARG A 20 -1.21 -3.88 4.19
CA ARG A 20 -1.46 -2.72 5.07
C ARG A 20 -1.97 -1.53 4.27
N PHE A 21 -2.67 -0.60 4.95
CA PHE A 21 -3.00 0.69 4.38
C PHE A 21 -1.74 1.52 4.16
N MET A 22 -1.55 1.99 2.93
CA MET A 22 -0.47 2.91 2.59
C MET A 22 -0.94 4.36 2.79
N PRO A 23 -0.07 5.32 3.11
CA PRO A 23 -0.46 6.73 3.14
C PRO A 23 -1.03 7.21 1.79
N PRO A 24 -2.12 7.99 1.78
CA PRO A 24 -2.75 8.40 0.54
C PRO A 24 -1.91 9.45 -0.18
N LYS A 25 -1.89 9.39 -1.51
CA LYS A 25 -1.28 10.36 -2.41
C LYS A 25 -2.32 11.42 -2.77
N THR A 26 -2.08 12.63 -2.28
CA THR A 26 -3.05 13.72 -2.37
C THR A 26 -2.96 14.55 -3.65
N GLY A 27 -2.00 14.26 -4.54
CA GLY A 27 -1.77 15.03 -5.77
C GLY A 27 -3.01 15.09 -6.67
N LEU A 28 -3.65 13.93 -6.92
CA LEU A 28 -4.85 13.89 -7.73
C LEU A 28 -6.03 14.60 -7.06
N LEU A 29 -6.26 14.35 -5.76
CA LEU A 29 -7.31 15.03 -5.00
C LEU A 29 -7.14 16.54 -5.03
N ARG A 30 -5.90 17.04 -4.92
CA ARG A 30 -5.59 18.46 -5.08
C ARG A 30 -6.00 18.98 -6.46
N CYS A 31 -5.62 18.30 -7.55
CA CYS A 31 -6.01 18.71 -8.90
C CYS A 31 -7.53 18.76 -9.09
N ILE A 32 -8.26 17.84 -8.46
CA ILE A 32 -9.73 17.81 -8.49
C ILE A 32 -10.32 19.02 -7.75
N TYR A 33 -9.77 19.37 -6.57
CA TYR A 33 -10.20 20.57 -5.80
C TYR A 33 -9.98 21.88 -6.58
N GLU A 34 -8.88 21.99 -7.33
CA GLU A 34 -8.54 23.19 -8.10
C GLU A 34 -9.52 23.46 -9.28
N LYS A 35 -10.38 22.51 -9.63
CA LYS A 35 -11.32 22.61 -10.76
C LYS A 35 -12.68 23.23 -10.42
N ASP A 36 -12.92 23.58 -9.15
CA ASP A 36 -14.20 24.12 -8.66
C ASP A 36 -15.42 23.32 -9.14
N ALA A 37 -15.25 22.00 -9.26
CA ALA A 37 -16.27 21.07 -9.70
C ALA A 37 -16.75 20.23 -8.52
N THR A 38 -18.04 19.93 -8.51
CA THR A 38 -18.66 19.12 -7.46
C THR A 38 -18.48 17.65 -7.76
N PHE A 39 -17.60 16.99 -7.01
CA PHE A 39 -17.45 15.54 -7.09
C PHE A 39 -17.98 14.87 -5.83
N VAL A 40 -18.52 13.67 -6.05
CA VAL A 40 -18.91 12.73 -5.01
C VAL A 40 -17.87 11.61 -5.03
N VAL A 41 -17.23 11.38 -3.89
CA VAL A 41 -16.29 10.27 -3.72
C VAL A 41 -17.01 9.12 -3.05
N VAL A 42 -16.91 7.92 -3.63
CA VAL A 42 -17.42 6.68 -3.03
C VAL A 42 -16.23 5.82 -2.63
N PRO A 43 -15.86 5.77 -1.33
CA PRO A 43 -14.79 4.91 -0.88
C PRO A 43 -15.19 3.43 -1.05
N ILE A 44 -14.36 2.64 -1.72
CA ILE A 44 -14.56 1.21 -1.92
C ILE A 44 -13.43 0.45 -1.23
N VAL A 45 -13.77 -0.68 -0.61
CA VAL A 45 -12.83 -1.62 0.00
C VAL A 45 -13.01 -2.97 -0.66
N ILE A 46 -11.88 -3.59 -1.03
CA ILE A 46 -11.85 -4.94 -1.54
C ILE A 46 -10.96 -5.76 -0.61
N ASN A 47 -11.58 -6.71 0.10
CA ASN A 47 -10.94 -7.61 1.03
C ASN A 47 -10.82 -8.99 0.40
N TYR A 48 -9.66 -9.61 0.53
CA TYR A 48 -9.40 -10.94 -0.02
C TYR A 48 -9.07 -11.88 1.13
N GLU A 49 -9.60 -13.10 1.14
CA GLU A 49 -9.08 -14.12 2.04
C GLU A 49 -7.66 -14.51 1.59
N ARG A 50 -7.50 -14.92 0.33
CA ARG A 50 -6.21 -15.20 -0.29
C ARG A 50 -6.08 -14.47 -1.62
N ILE A 51 -4.87 -14.03 -1.92
CA ILE A 51 -4.54 -13.44 -3.22
C ILE A 51 -3.76 -14.45 -4.07
N PRO A 52 -3.92 -14.39 -5.41
CA PRO A 52 -3.24 -15.26 -6.37
C PRO A 52 -1.75 -15.46 -6.11
N ASP A 53 -1.05 -14.37 -5.78
CA ASP A 53 0.40 -14.31 -5.65
C ASP A 53 0.83 -14.16 -4.18
N GLN A 54 0.12 -14.79 -3.24
CA GLN A 54 0.39 -14.64 -1.80
C GLN A 54 1.85 -14.94 -1.45
N GLU A 55 2.37 -16.06 -1.96
CA GLU A 55 3.73 -16.52 -1.70
C GLU A 55 4.75 -15.54 -2.30
N ALA A 56 4.58 -15.15 -3.56
CA ALA A 56 5.45 -14.17 -4.20
C ALA A 56 5.41 -12.80 -3.50
N LEU A 57 4.24 -12.37 -3.01
CA LEU A 57 4.10 -11.15 -2.22
C LEU A 57 4.73 -11.29 -0.84
N ALA A 58 4.65 -12.46 -0.21
CA ALA A 58 5.32 -12.72 1.07
C ALA A 58 6.84 -12.74 0.92
N GLU A 59 7.37 -13.28 -0.18
CA GLU A 59 8.78 -13.20 -0.55
C GLU A 59 9.22 -11.76 -0.83
N GLU A 60 8.45 -11.03 -1.65
CA GLU A 60 8.71 -9.64 -2.00
C GLU A 60 8.65 -8.71 -0.78
N ALA A 61 7.64 -8.88 0.07
CA ALA A 61 7.50 -8.16 1.34
C ALA A 61 8.58 -8.56 2.36
N GLY A 62 9.30 -9.65 2.11
CA GLY A 62 10.54 -10.02 2.79
C GLY A 62 11.81 -9.51 2.09
N GLY A 63 11.72 -8.67 1.05
CA GLY A 63 12.86 -8.17 0.28
C GLY A 63 13.46 -9.15 -0.69
N GLY A 64 12.78 -10.27 -0.95
CA GLY A 64 13.08 -11.10 -2.10
C GLY A 64 13.09 -10.24 -3.36
N LYS A 65 14.01 -10.54 -4.29
CA LYS A 65 14.03 -9.86 -5.59
C LYS A 65 12.68 -10.08 -6.27
N GLN A 66 12.06 -9.00 -6.73
CA GLN A 66 10.88 -9.10 -7.59
C GLN A 66 11.23 -9.95 -8.82
N ASN A 67 10.76 -11.19 -8.81
CA ASN A 67 10.66 -11.95 -10.03
C ASN A 67 9.45 -11.40 -10.77
N GLY A 68 9.67 -10.35 -11.58
CA GLY A 68 8.61 -9.83 -12.46
C GLY A 68 7.90 -11.01 -13.13
N MET A 69 6.57 -11.05 -13.04
CA MET A 69 5.79 -12.21 -13.47
C MET A 69 6.19 -12.57 -14.89
N LYS A 70 6.97 -13.64 -15.04
CA LYS A 70 7.33 -14.16 -16.36
C LYS A 70 6.01 -14.55 -17.03
N MET A 71 5.87 -14.28 -18.34
CA MET A 71 4.67 -14.67 -19.10
C MET A 71 4.31 -16.15 -18.88
N ARG A 72 5.31 -17.02 -18.71
CA ARG A 72 5.13 -18.44 -18.36
C ARG A 72 4.47 -18.66 -16.99
N SER A 73 4.81 -17.86 -15.98
CA SER A 73 4.19 -17.92 -14.65
C SER A 73 2.74 -17.46 -14.70
N LEU A 74 2.44 -16.39 -15.45
CA LEU A 74 1.07 -15.93 -15.67
C LEU A 74 0.24 -16.99 -16.38
N LEU A 75 0.77 -17.62 -17.43
CA LEU A 75 0.08 -18.67 -18.17
C LEU A 75 -0.12 -19.93 -17.31
N SER A 76 0.90 -20.34 -16.56
CA SER A 76 0.80 -21.45 -15.59
C SER A 76 -0.26 -21.17 -14.53
N TRP A 77 -0.29 -19.95 -14.00
CA TRP A 77 -1.32 -19.52 -13.07
C TRP A 77 -2.72 -19.55 -13.69
N LEU A 78 -2.90 -19.01 -14.90
CA LEU A 78 -4.18 -19.04 -15.63
C LEU A 78 -4.64 -20.49 -15.87
N MET A 79 -3.73 -21.39 -16.22
CA MET A 79 -4.04 -22.82 -16.36
C MET A 79 -4.45 -23.44 -15.03
N ASN A 80 -3.79 -23.08 -13.92
CA ASN A 80 -4.20 -23.55 -12.59
C ASN A 80 -5.57 -23.01 -12.18
N VAL A 81 -5.92 -21.77 -12.57
CA VAL A 81 -7.26 -21.20 -12.38
C VAL A 81 -8.28 -21.98 -13.20
N PHE A 82 -8.01 -22.21 -14.49
CA PHE A 82 -8.89 -22.97 -15.38
C PHE A 82 -9.09 -24.42 -14.91
N LEU A 83 -8.07 -25.03 -14.33
CA LEU A 83 -8.12 -26.37 -13.73
C LEU A 83 -8.76 -26.40 -12.32
N GLY A 84 -9.23 -25.26 -11.79
CA GLY A 84 -9.83 -25.17 -10.46
C GLY A 84 -8.85 -25.43 -9.30
N LYS A 85 -7.54 -25.38 -9.55
CA LYS A 85 -6.48 -25.60 -8.54
C LYS A 85 -6.19 -24.35 -7.71
N VAL A 86 -6.62 -23.18 -8.17
CA VAL A 86 -6.48 -21.93 -7.43
C VAL A 86 -7.74 -21.68 -6.61
N SER A 87 -7.60 -21.77 -5.29
CA SER A 87 -8.63 -21.36 -4.34
C SER A 87 -8.20 -20.05 -3.69
N LEU A 88 -8.89 -18.96 -4.04
CA LEU A 88 -8.64 -17.62 -3.48
C LEU A 88 -9.51 -17.31 -2.25
N GLY A 89 -10.42 -18.23 -1.91
CA GLY A 89 -11.48 -17.97 -0.95
C GLY A 89 -12.40 -16.86 -1.44
N ARG A 90 -12.91 -16.07 -0.51
CA ARG A 90 -13.88 -15.00 -0.77
C ARG A 90 -13.21 -13.67 -1.05
N ILE A 91 -13.87 -12.90 -1.91
CA ILE A 91 -13.57 -11.49 -2.16
C ILE A 91 -14.77 -10.70 -1.63
N HIS A 92 -14.56 -9.91 -0.59
CA HIS A 92 -15.58 -9.03 -0.03
C HIS A 92 -15.36 -7.61 -0.54
N MET A 93 -16.27 -7.13 -1.36
CA MET A 93 -16.27 -5.77 -1.85
C MET A 93 -17.38 -4.98 -1.16
N VAL A 94 -17.03 -3.85 -0.53
CA VAL A 94 -17.97 -3.00 0.19
C VAL A 94 -17.71 -1.54 -0.17
N ALA A 95 -18.79 -0.80 -0.42
CA ALA A 95 -18.74 0.64 -0.62
C ALA A 95 -19.18 1.36 0.66
N ALA A 96 -18.42 2.37 1.07
CA ALA A 96 -18.80 3.26 2.15
C ALA A 96 -19.86 4.26 1.69
N HIS A 97 -20.47 4.94 2.66
CA HIS A 97 -21.19 6.17 2.38
C HIS A 97 -20.29 7.14 1.62
N SER A 98 -20.89 7.85 0.65
CA SER A 98 -20.17 8.82 -0.16
C SER A 98 -19.69 10.01 0.67
N CYS A 99 -18.53 10.56 0.33
CA CYS A 99 -18.03 11.84 0.82
C CYS A 99 -18.31 12.89 -0.27
N SER A 100 -18.97 13.99 0.09
CA SER A 100 -19.07 15.14 -0.82
C SER A 100 -17.87 16.04 -0.59
N MET A 101 -17.17 16.46 -1.65
CA MET A 101 -16.00 17.33 -1.51
C MET A 101 -16.33 18.67 -0.85
N ASN A 102 -17.58 19.13 -0.98
CA ASN A 102 -18.08 20.39 -0.41
C ASN A 102 -18.21 20.34 1.13
N GLN A 103 -18.09 19.16 1.74
CA GLN A 103 -18.14 19.01 3.20
C GLN A 103 -16.83 19.40 3.89
N PHE A 104 -15.75 19.56 3.13
CA PHE A 104 -14.43 19.89 3.65
C PHE A 104 -14.08 21.35 3.34
N GLY A 105 -13.20 21.95 4.14
CA GLY A 105 -12.74 23.31 3.94
C GLY A 105 -12.09 23.53 2.57
N VAL A 106 -12.00 24.79 2.15
CA VAL A 106 -11.32 25.16 0.90
C VAL A 106 -9.89 24.64 0.93
N ASN A 107 -9.50 23.87 -0.10
CA ASN A 107 -8.20 23.20 -0.22
C ASN A 107 -7.89 22.13 0.85
N ASP A 108 -8.89 21.63 1.58
CA ASP A 108 -8.68 20.58 2.58
C ASP A 108 -8.76 19.16 1.98
N TYR A 109 -8.05 18.95 0.86
CA TYR A 109 -7.95 17.66 0.20
C TYR A 109 -7.23 16.61 1.07
N ARG A 110 -6.46 17.03 2.08
CA ARG A 110 -5.80 16.14 3.03
C ARG A 110 -6.80 15.55 4.02
N ALA A 111 -7.73 16.36 4.55
CA ALA A 111 -8.82 15.82 5.36
C ALA A 111 -9.72 14.90 4.54
N LEU A 112 -10.01 15.23 3.27
CA LEU A 112 -10.75 14.32 2.39
C LEU A 112 -10.02 12.98 2.23
N ALA A 113 -8.72 12.99 1.95
CA ALA A 113 -7.93 11.75 1.83
C ALA A 113 -7.94 10.92 3.12
N ALA A 114 -7.81 11.58 4.27
CA ALA A 114 -7.85 10.95 5.58
C ALA A 114 -9.24 10.34 5.86
N GLU A 115 -10.31 11.05 5.50
CA GLU A 115 -11.69 10.56 5.66
C GLU A 115 -12.00 9.37 4.74
N ILE A 116 -11.51 9.39 3.49
CA ILE A 116 -11.61 8.24 2.58
C ILE A 116 -10.97 7.02 3.22
N GLN A 117 -9.73 7.14 3.71
CA GLN A 117 -9.04 6.02 4.35
C GLN A 117 -9.69 5.57 5.65
N ARG A 118 -10.19 6.50 6.47
CA ARG A 118 -10.92 6.18 7.70
C ARG A 118 -12.15 5.33 7.39
N ARG A 119 -12.94 5.73 6.38
CA ARG A 119 -14.11 4.97 5.92
C ARG A 119 -13.72 3.60 5.37
N GLN A 120 -12.63 3.50 4.62
CA GLN A 120 -12.14 2.23 4.11
C GLN A 120 -11.71 1.28 5.23
N ARG A 121 -10.98 1.77 6.24
CA ARG A 121 -10.58 0.94 7.40
C ARG A 121 -11.78 0.37 8.15
N ASN A 122 -12.78 1.21 8.40
CA ASN A 122 -13.99 0.77 9.11
C ASN A 122 -14.74 -0.35 8.39
N LEU A 123 -14.56 -0.48 7.07
CA LEU A 123 -15.19 -1.50 6.24
C LEU A 123 -14.27 -2.69 5.90
N VAL A 124 -13.05 -2.75 6.44
CA VAL A 124 -12.25 -3.96 6.30
C VAL A 124 -12.94 -5.10 7.03
N SER A 125 -13.22 -6.16 6.27
CA SER A 125 -13.84 -7.38 6.78
C SER A 125 -12.79 -8.32 7.35
N PHE A 126 -13.08 -8.91 8.51
CA PHE A 126 -12.28 -9.97 9.12
C PHE A 126 -13.08 -11.28 9.05
N SER A 127 -12.65 -12.22 8.21
CA SER A 127 -13.34 -13.51 8.06
C SER A 127 -12.77 -14.59 9.00
N SER A 128 -13.45 -15.73 9.15
CA SER A 128 -12.89 -16.91 9.85
C SER A 128 -11.51 -17.32 9.34
N TYR A 129 -11.22 -17.13 8.05
CA TYR A 129 -9.89 -17.40 7.49
C TYR A 129 -8.83 -16.51 8.13
N HIS A 130 -9.08 -15.20 8.24
CA HIS A 130 -8.18 -14.25 8.89
C HIS A 130 -8.04 -14.54 10.39
N LEU A 131 -9.14 -14.92 11.06
CA LEU A 131 -9.15 -15.30 12.46
C LEU A 131 -8.28 -16.53 12.72
N THR A 132 -8.43 -17.58 11.90
CA THR A 132 -7.65 -18.81 12.02
C THR A 132 -6.18 -18.56 11.70
N ALA A 133 -5.89 -17.69 10.72
CA ALA A 133 -4.52 -17.26 10.40
C ALA A 133 -3.87 -16.54 11.59
N ALA A 134 -4.57 -15.60 12.22
CA ALA A 134 -4.09 -14.87 13.39
C ALA A 134 -3.87 -15.81 14.59
N ALA A 135 -4.83 -16.69 14.89
CA ALA A 135 -4.72 -17.69 15.94
C ALA A 135 -3.50 -18.61 15.75
N LYS A 136 -3.32 -19.14 14.53
CA LYS A 136 -2.16 -19.97 14.17
C LYS A 136 -0.85 -19.18 14.30
N LEU A 137 -0.83 -17.93 13.83
CA LEU A 137 0.37 -17.09 13.81
C LEU A 137 0.85 -16.74 15.22
N PHE A 138 -0.07 -16.29 16.07
CA PHE A 138 0.19 -15.84 17.44
C PHE A 138 0.18 -16.98 18.46
N ARG A 139 -0.20 -18.19 18.05
CA ARG A 139 -0.34 -19.38 18.92
C ARG A 139 -1.32 -19.12 20.06
N VAL A 140 -2.40 -18.41 19.75
CA VAL A 140 -3.48 -18.06 20.66
C VAL A 140 -4.78 -18.71 20.15
N PRO A 141 -5.64 -19.28 21.02
CA PRO A 141 -6.92 -19.84 20.59
C PRO A 141 -7.80 -18.83 19.82
N SER A 142 -8.52 -19.29 18.80
CA SER A 142 -9.31 -18.41 17.92
C SER A 142 -10.44 -17.66 18.64
N ASP A 143 -11.01 -18.24 19.68
CA ASP A 143 -12.00 -17.60 20.55
C ASP A 143 -11.40 -16.42 21.33
N ILE A 144 -10.17 -16.55 21.85
CA ILE A 144 -9.44 -15.46 22.49
C ILE A 144 -9.15 -14.34 21.50
N VAL A 145 -8.69 -14.67 20.29
CA VAL A 145 -8.47 -13.65 19.23
C VAL A 145 -9.78 -12.94 18.89
N LEU A 146 -10.88 -13.67 18.74
CA LEU A 146 -12.18 -13.10 18.40
C LEU A 146 -12.72 -12.19 19.51
N ALA A 147 -12.62 -12.63 20.77
CA ALA A 147 -13.04 -11.84 21.94
C ALA A 147 -12.24 -10.54 22.02
N ALA A 148 -10.91 -10.61 21.92
CA ALA A 148 -10.05 -9.44 21.94
C ALA A 148 -10.40 -8.43 20.82
N LEU A 149 -10.63 -8.91 19.59
CA LEU A 149 -10.98 -8.03 18.47
C LEU A 149 -12.37 -7.40 18.61
N ARG A 150 -13.33 -8.11 19.21
CA ARG A 150 -14.66 -7.56 19.53
C ARG A 150 -14.57 -6.47 20.60
N ASP A 151 -13.73 -6.67 21.61
CA ASP A 151 -13.55 -5.66 22.67
C ASP A 151 -12.97 -4.34 22.13
N ILE A 152 -12.11 -4.41 21.10
CA ILE A 152 -11.48 -3.22 20.50
C ILE A 152 -12.39 -2.54 19.47
N LYS A 153 -12.97 -3.33 18.55
CA LYS A 153 -13.74 -2.78 17.41
C LYS A 153 -15.23 -2.60 17.75
N GLY A 154 -15.68 -3.15 18.87
CA GLY A 154 -17.09 -3.26 19.23
C GLY A 154 -17.80 -4.32 18.38
N SER A 155 -18.26 -3.94 17.18
CA SER A 155 -18.90 -4.87 16.25
C SER A 155 -17.88 -5.45 15.28
N LEU A 156 -17.47 -6.70 15.52
CA LEU A 156 -16.74 -7.50 14.54
C LEU A 156 -17.68 -8.58 13.99
N ASP A 157 -18.34 -8.25 12.87
CA ASP A 157 -19.10 -9.23 12.12
C ASP A 157 -18.14 -10.11 11.32
N LEU A 158 -18.01 -11.36 11.76
CA LEU A 158 -17.39 -12.39 10.95
C LEU A 158 -18.31 -12.63 9.76
N ASN A 159 -17.90 -12.17 8.58
CA ASN A 159 -18.64 -12.38 7.34
C ASN A 159 -18.51 -13.84 6.88
N ASP A 160 -19.05 -14.79 7.65
CA ASP A 160 -19.01 -16.22 7.39
C ASP A 160 -20.34 -16.72 6.83
N THR A 161 -20.64 -16.34 5.58
CA THR A 161 -21.58 -17.12 4.78
C THR A 161 -20.91 -18.47 4.47
N ALA A 162 -21.44 -19.56 5.01
CA ALA A 162 -20.88 -20.91 4.91
C ALA A 162 -20.59 -21.33 3.46
N ILE A 163 -19.36 -21.13 3.00
CA ILE A 163 -18.84 -21.79 1.80
C ILE A 163 -18.06 -23.01 2.30
N ASN A 164 -18.55 -24.20 1.95
CA ASN A 164 -18.06 -25.51 2.38
C ASN A 164 -16.68 -25.90 1.82
N GLY A 165 -15.80 -24.93 1.54
CA GLY A 165 -14.42 -25.18 1.12
C GLY A 165 -13.45 -24.63 2.15
N ARG A 166 -12.79 -25.51 2.93
CA ARG A 166 -11.69 -25.12 3.82
C ARG A 166 -10.52 -24.64 2.97
N LEU A 167 -10.42 -23.34 2.73
CA LEU A 167 -9.20 -22.74 2.23
C LEU A 167 -8.08 -23.07 3.23
N GLY A 168 -7.11 -23.88 2.80
CA GLY A 168 -5.99 -24.25 3.65
C GLY A 168 -5.15 -23.02 4.00
N LEU A 169 -4.83 -22.85 5.27
CA LEU A 169 -3.88 -21.83 5.69
C LEU A 169 -2.48 -22.17 5.18
N PRO A 170 -1.66 -21.18 4.82
CA PRO A 170 -0.26 -21.42 4.51
C PRO A 170 0.50 -21.89 5.76
N GLU A 171 1.53 -22.69 5.55
CA GLU A 171 2.50 -23.07 6.59
C GLU A 171 3.59 -22.00 6.74
N ASN A 172 3.88 -21.27 5.67
CA ASN A 172 4.86 -20.20 5.66
C ASN A 172 4.38 -19.04 6.56
N ARG A 173 5.20 -18.69 7.57
CA ARG A 173 4.87 -17.61 8.51
C ARG A 173 4.86 -16.23 7.84
N ASN A 174 5.62 -16.01 6.78
CA ASN A 174 5.55 -14.76 6.00
C ASN A 174 4.17 -14.60 5.36
N GLU A 175 3.66 -15.67 4.74
CA GLU A 175 2.31 -15.65 4.15
C GLU A 175 1.23 -15.43 5.22
N LEU A 176 1.34 -16.09 6.39
CA LEU A 176 0.43 -15.86 7.51
C LEU A 176 0.43 -14.41 7.96
N TRP A 177 1.59 -13.77 8.09
CA TRP A 177 1.67 -12.35 8.42
C TRP A 177 0.97 -11.48 7.40
N THR A 178 1.22 -11.69 6.10
CA THR A 178 0.56 -10.91 5.06
C THR A 178 -0.96 -11.06 5.05
N ILE A 179 -1.51 -12.20 5.49
CA ILE A 179 -2.96 -12.37 5.69
C ILE A 179 -3.44 -11.51 6.87
N VAL A 180 -2.74 -11.60 8.01
CA VAL A 180 -3.09 -10.86 9.24
C VAL A 180 -2.96 -9.35 9.05
N LEU A 181 -1.96 -8.89 8.29
CA LEU A 181 -1.69 -7.47 8.04
C LEU A 181 -2.78 -6.75 7.24
N GLN A 182 -3.66 -7.46 6.54
CA GLN A 182 -4.87 -6.85 5.96
C GLN A 182 -5.70 -6.11 7.00
N SER A 183 -5.66 -6.58 8.24
CA SER A 183 -6.38 -6.00 9.38
C SER A 183 -5.43 -5.38 10.40
N ALA A 184 -4.24 -4.96 9.98
CA ALA A 184 -3.23 -4.36 10.85
C ALA A 184 -3.76 -3.15 11.63
N HIS A 185 -4.63 -2.34 11.04
CA HIS A 185 -5.27 -1.21 11.71
C HIS A 185 -6.21 -1.60 12.87
N ILE A 186 -6.73 -2.84 12.90
CA ILE A 186 -7.51 -3.36 14.02
C ILE A 186 -6.57 -3.82 15.16
N LEU A 187 -5.37 -4.26 14.80
CA LEU A 187 -4.36 -4.72 15.76
C LEU A 187 -3.52 -3.58 16.35
N GLU A 188 -3.43 -2.44 15.66
CA GLU A 188 -2.64 -1.29 16.09
C GLU A 188 -2.96 -0.82 17.52
N PRO A 189 -4.25 -0.66 17.92
CA PRO A 189 -4.57 -0.20 19.27
C PRO A 189 -4.08 -1.12 20.39
N LEU A 190 -3.89 -2.41 20.11
CA LEU A 190 -3.46 -3.41 21.11
C LEU A 190 -2.07 -3.16 21.66
N ILE A 191 -1.20 -2.58 20.84
CA ILE A 191 0.24 -2.50 21.12
C ILE A 191 0.75 -1.06 21.17
N LYS A 192 -0.16 -0.10 21.07
CA LYS A 192 0.16 1.33 20.95
C LYS A 192 0.87 1.88 22.17
N MET A 193 0.50 1.41 23.36
CA MET A 193 1.06 1.87 24.62
C MET A 193 2.47 1.32 24.86
N GLU A 194 2.72 0.07 24.45
CA GLU A 194 3.95 -0.66 24.74
C GLU A 194 4.98 -0.57 23.60
N CYS A 195 4.52 -0.42 22.36
CA CYS A 195 5.32 -0.57 21.14
C CYS A 195 4.93 0.47 20.08
N SER A 196 5.00 1.77 20.41
CA SER A 196 4.56 2.88 19.54
C SER A 196 5.15 2.86 18.12
N VAL A 197 6.41 2.44 17.95
CA VAL A 197 7.05 2.31 16.64
C VAL A 197 6.40 1.22 15.78
N TRP A 198 6.11 0.06 16.36
CA TRP A 198 5.39 -1.01 15.68
C TRP A 198 3.93 -0.66 15.43
N SER A 199 3.30 0.09 16.35
CA SER A 199 1.96 0.64 16.19
C SER A 199 1.88 1.51 14.93
N ALA A 200 2.80 2.47 14.81
CA ALA A 200 2.92 3.34 13.64
C ALA A 200 3.24 2.57 12.35
N TRP A 201 3.95 1.44 12.45
CA TRP A 201 4.17 0.55 11.32
C TRP A 201 2.89 -0.20 10.92
N LEU A 202 2.13 -0.77 11.86
CA LEU A 202 0.87 -1.44 11.55
C LEU A 202 -0.13 -0.51 10.87
N CYS A 203 -0.19 0.76 11.30
CA CYS A 203 -1.04 1.77 10.70
C CYS A 203 -0.27 3.10 10.57
N ALA A 204 0.22 3.40 9.35
CA ALA A 204 1.01 4.60 9.07
C ALA A 204 0.21 5.92 9.09
N SER A 205 -1.02 5.92 9.59
CA SER A 205 -1.93 7.05 9.47
C SER A 205 -2.07 7.80 10.78
N HIS A 206 -1.80 9.09 10.72
CA HIS A 206 -1.94 10.05 11.82
C HIS A 206 -3.38 10.40 12.19
N LEU A 207 -4.35 9.57 11.80
CA LEU A 207 -5.70 9.74 12.33
C LEU A 207 -5.59 9.49 13.84
N GLN A 208 -5.69 10.57 14.61
CA GLN A 208 -5.76 10.54 16.07
C GLN A 208 -7.06 9.83 16.45
N GLU A 209 -7.03 8.50 16.45
CA GLU A 209 -8.07 7.74 17.11
C GLU A 209 -7.87 7.90 18.62
N THR A 210 -8.99 8.11 19.30
CA THR A 210 -9.09 8.18 20.76
C THR A 210 -8.37 6.98 21.36
N VAL A 211 -7.40 7.27 22.24
CA VAL A 211 -6.77 6.24 23.05
C VAL A 211 -7.87 5.55 23.83
N MET A 212 -7.90 4.22 23.76
CA MET A 212 -8.80 3.40 24.57
C MET A 212 -8.40 3.60 26.05
N GLU A 213 -9.06 4.52 26.75
CA GLU A 213 -8.92 4.68 28.18
C GLU A 213 -9.80 3.64 28.88
N GLY A 214 -9.21 2.56 29.37
CA GLY A 214 -9.96 1.50 30.06
C GLY A 214 -9.09 0.32 30.49
N LYS A 215 -9.61 -0.48 31.42
CA LYS A 215 -9.03 -1.79 31.71
C LYS A 215 -9.35 -2.72 30.54
N PHE A 216 -8.31 -3.18 29.86
CA PHE A 216 -8.43 -4.21 28.84
C PHE A 216 -8.87 -5.55 29.47
N SER A 217 -9.63 -6.33 28.71
CA SER A 217 -9.97 -7.71 29.08
C SER A 217 -8.72 -8.61 29.10
N THR A 218 -8.84 -9.77 29.73
CA THR A 218 -7.75 -10.75 29.77
C THR A 218 -7.37 -11.20 28.35
N GLU A 219 -8.36 -11.36 27.48
CA GLU A 219 -8.20 -11.76 26.08
C GLU A 219 -7.42 -10.72 25.27
N VAL A 220 -7.73 -9.44 25.48
CA VAL A 220 -6.98 -8.32 24.86
C VAL A 220 -5.52 -8.34 25.32
N THR A 221 -5.27 -8.50 26.62
CA THR A 221 -3.90 -8.59 27.16
C THR A 221 -3.14 -9.77 26.58
N MET A 222 -3.75 -10.96 26.54
CA MET A 222 -3.12 -12.17 25.98
C MET A 222 -2.76 -12.01 24.50
N LEU A 223 -3.67 -11.44 23.70
CA LEU A 223 -3.40 -11.19 22.29
C LEU A 223 -2.32 -10.12 22.10
N SER A 224 -2.36 -9.04 22.88
CA SER A 224 -1.36 -7.97 22.82
C SER A 224 0.04 -8.49 23.14
N GLU A 225 0.19 -9.24 24.24
CA GLU A 225 1.45 -9.88 24.63
C GLU A 225 1.99 -10.79 23.52
N ALA A 226 1.13 -11.62 22.93
CA ALA A 226 1.52 -12.52 21.84
C ALA A 226 2.01 -11.78 20.58
N ILE A 227 1.40 -10.63 20.25
CA ILE A 227 1.84 -9.77 19.14
C ILE A 227 3.17 -9.10 19.48
N ILE A 228 3.28 -8.51 20.66
CA ILE A 228 4.49 -7.82 21.15
C ILE A 228 5.68 -8.78 21.17
N ASP A 229 5.48 -10.03 21.56
CA ASP A 229 6.52 -11.05 21.57
C ASP A 229 7.07 -11.35 20.16
N GLN A 230 6.21 -11.35 19.13
CA GLN A 230 6.69 -11.48 17.74
C GLN A 230 7.58 -10.30 17.33
N PHE A 231 7.18 -9.08 17.69
CA PHE A 231 7.94 -7.88 17.38
C PHE A 231 9.28 -7.84 18.13
N ARG A 232 9.29 -8.10 19.44
CA ARG A 232 10.51 -8.19 20.25
C ARG A 232 11.45 -9.27 19.74
N ALA A 233 10.93 -10.43 19.34
CA ALA A 233 11.74 -11.50 18.79
C ALA A 233 12.41 -11.11 17.45
N ALA A 234 11.70 -10.37 16.59
CA ALA A 234 12.27 -9.84 15.36
C ALA A 234 13.37 -8.80 15.65
N GLU A 235 13.12 -7.86 16.56
CA GLU A 235 14.13 -6.87 16.95
C GLU A 235 15.37 -7.50 17.56
N GLU A 236 15.23 -8.44 18.49
CA GLU A 236 16.37 -9.09 19.13
C GLU A 236 17.20 -9.88 18.12
N LYS A 237 16.54 -10.52 17.15
CA LYS A 237 17.25 -11.19 16.06
C LYS A 237 18.08 -10.21 15.23
N VAL A 238 17.51 -9.04 14.89
CA VAL A 238 18.23 -8.00 14.14
C VAL A 238 19.38 -7.43 14.96
N ARG A 239 19.21 -7.19 16.26
CA ARG A 239 20.29 -6.77 17.17
C ARG A 239 21.40 -7.81 17.25
N SER A 240 21.05 -9.10 17.33
CA SER A 240 22.03 -10.19 17.31
C SER A 240 22.80 -10.21 16.00
N ALA A 241 22.13 -10.13 14.86
CA ALA A 241 22.77 -10.10 13.55
C ALA A 241 23.74 -8.92 13.39
N LEU A 242 23.36 -7.74 13.89
CA LEU A 242 24.25 -6.57 13.95
C LEU A 242 25.49 -6.81 14.82
N ARG A 243 25.34 -7.46 15.99
CA ARG A 243 26.47 -7.83 16.85
C ARG A 243 27.41 -8.82 16.14
N ASP A 244 26.86 -9.86 15.52
CA ASP A 244 27.63 -10.89 14.82
C ASP A 244 28.41 -10.31 13.63
N LEU A 245 27.78 -9.41 12.87
CA LEU A 245 28.43 -8.69 11.76
C LEU A 245 29.58 -7.80 12.27
N ARG A 246 29.39 -7.07 13.37
CA ARG A 246 30.44 -6.25 13.98
C ARG A 246 31.62 -7.08 14.46
N VAL A 247 31.37 -8.23 15.11
CA VAL A 247 32.43 -9.17 15.51
C VAL A 247 33.16 -9.73 14.29
N SER A 248 32.47 -9.87 13.16
CA SER A 248 33.03 -10.32 11.88
C SER A 248 33.74 -9.21 11.08
N GLY A 249 33.90 -8.00 11.65
CA GLY A 249 34.60 -6.88 11.01
C GLY A 249 33.74 -5.97 10.13
N PHE A 250 32.41 -6.14 10.10
CA PHE A 250 31.52 -5.22 9.41
C PHE A 250 31.18 -4.03 10.32
N HIS A 251 31.89 -2.91 10.13
CA HIS A 251 31.67 -1.70 10.94
C HIS A 251 30.37 -0.94 10.59
N ASP A 252 29.97 -0.98 9.31
CA ASP A 252 28.73 -0.36 8.80
C ASP A 252 27.97 -1.35 7.91
N PRO A 253 27.34 -2.39 8.49
CA PRO A 253 26.63 -3.39 7.71
C PRO A 253 25.38 -2.77 7.05
N SER A 254 25.26 -2.95 5.74
CA SER A 254 24.03 -2.61 5.01
C SER A 254 22.83 -3.41 5.55
N ALA A 255 21.61 -2.90 5.34
CA ALA A 255 20.37 -3.60 5.69
C ALA A 255 20.31 -5.03 5.13
N GLU A 256 20.86 -5.25 3.93
CA GLU A 256 20.93 -6.57 3.29
C GLU A 256 21.87 -7.52 4.04
N HIS A 257 23.05 -7.04 4.48
CA HIS A 257 23.96 -7.86 5.31
C HIS A 257 23.25 -8.29 6.60
N VAL A 258 22.56 -7.36 7.25
CA VAL A 258 21.84 -7.62 8.50
C VAL A 258 20.71 -8.62 8.28
N LEU A 259 19.93 -8.46 7.21
CA LEU A 259 18.83 -9.36 6.86
C LEU A 259 19.33 -10.79 6.59
N GLN A 260 20.37 -10.93 5.77
CA GLN A 260 20.96 -12.24 5.45
C GLN A 260 21.44 -12.98 6.69
N VAL A 261 22.08 -12.26 7.64
CA VAL A 261 22.52 -12.86 8.91
C VAL A 261 21.33 -13.15 9.83
N ALA A 262 20.35 -12.24 9.94
CA ALA A 262 19.16 -12.42 10.77
C ALA A 262 18.24 -13.56 10.30
N GLN A 263 18.28 -13.90 9.01
CA GLN A 263 17.56 -15.05 8.45
C GLN A 263 18.23 -16.39 8.74
N LYS A 264 19.53 -16.42 9.12
CA LYS A 264 20.22 -17.68 9.41
C LYS A 264 19.55 -18.44 10.56
N GLY A 265 19.19 -19.69 10.26
CA GLY A 265 18.60 -20.65 11.18
C GLY A 265 17.18 -20.32 11.65
N ASN A 266 16.44 -19.44 10.94
CA ASN A 266 15.35 -18.71 11.58
C ASN A 266 13.93 -19.01 11.09
N GLN A 267 13.01 -19.03 12.06
CA GLN A 267 11.55 -19.09 11.90
C GLN A 267 10.92 -17.68 11.88
N GLN A 268 11.70 -16.61 12.08
CA GLN A 268 11.14 -15.27 12.13
C GLN A 268 10.71 -14.79 10.74
N PRO A 269 9.50 -14.22 10.62
CA PRO A 269 8.99 -13.68 9.38
C PRO A 269 9.88 -12.54 8.89
N THR A 270 10.33 -12.64 7.65
CA THR A 270 11.24 -11.71 7.00
C THR A 270 10.66 -10.29 6.96
N ILE A 271 9.35 -10.16 6.76
CA ILE A 271 8.65 -8.88 6.82
C ILE A 271 8.86 -8.15 8.17
N LEU A 272 8.88 -8.89 9.28
CA LEU A 272 9.15 -8.32 10.60
C LEU A 272 10.63 -7.97 10.77
N LEU A 273 11.53 -8.83 10.28
CA LEU A 273 12.97 -8.53 10.31
C LEU A 273 13.29 -7.24 9.56
N GLN A 274 12.68 -7.01 8.40
CA GLN A 274 12.87 -5.78 7.62
C GLN A 274 12.33 -4.54 8.31
N ALA A 275 11.14 -4.65 8.92
CA ALA A 275 10.57 -3.58 9.72
C ALA A 275 11.50 -3.21 10.87
N ALA A 276 11.98 -4.21 11.62
CA ALA A 276 12.93 -4.03 12.71
C ALA A 276 14.27 -3.39 12.27
N ILE A 277 14.83 -3.82 11.13
CA ILE A 277 16.04 -3.20 10.55
C ILE A 277 15.80 -1.71 10.27
N THR A 278 14.64 -1.38 9.69
CA THR A 278 14.27 0.01 9.39
C THR A 278 14.19 0.86 10.66
N PHE A 279 13.60 0.33 11.74
CA PHE A 279 13.49 1.05 13.01
C PHE A 279 14.86 1.31 13.65
N LEU A 280 15.74 0.31 13.66
CA LEU A 280 17.07 0.43 14.26
C LEU A 280 17.99 1.38 13.47
N ASP A 281 17.90 1.40 12.13
CA ASP A 281 18.63 2.36 11.30
C ASP A 281 18.18 3.81 11.56
N LEU A 282 16.87 4.03 11.72
CA LEU A 282 16.32 5.35 12.07
C LEU A 282 16.81 5.84 13.44
N HIS A 283 16.86 4.97 14.44
CA HIS A 283 17.38 5.33 15.76
C HIS A 283 18.88 5.67 15.73
N SER A 284 19.68 4.93 14.96
CA SER A 284 21.10 5.20 14.77
C SER A 284 21.34 6.60 14.19
N LYS A 285 20.57 6.97 13.15
CA LYS A 285 20.68 8.28 12.48
C LYS A 285 20.14 9.44 13.31
N ASN A 286 19.08 9.22 14.10
CA ASN A 286 18.47 10.25 14.93
C ASN A 286 19.27 10.54 16.21
N HIS A 287 20.05 9.59 16.74
CA HIS A 287 20.97 9.89 17.85
C HIS A 287 22.05 10.92 17.49
N LEU A 288 22.32 11.13 16.20
CA LEU A 288 23.22 12.18 15.69
C LEU A 288 22.51 13.54 15.51
N LYS A 289 21.20 13.62 15.71
CA LYS A 289 20.40 14.85 15.57
C LYS A 289 19.45 14.99 16.76
N ASN A 290 19.88 15.69 17.80
CA ASN A 290 19.12 16.07 19.00
C ASN A 290 17.60 16.15 18.79
N VAL A 291 16.84 15.30 19.51
CA VAL A 291 15.41 15.03 19.27
C VAL A 291 14.52 15.71 20.31
N SER A 292 13.60 16.54 19.82
CA SER A 292 12.32 16.84 20.51
C SER A 292 11.09 16.60 19.62
N HIS A 293 11.26 16.00 18.43
CA HIS A 293 10.13 15.61 17.59
C HIS A 293 10.31 14.20 17.06
N ILE A 294 9.45 13.29 17.53
CA ILE A 294 9.18 12.03 16.86
C ILE A 294 8.74 12.41 15.44
N PRO A 295 9.44 11.96 14.38
CA PRO A 295 9.05 12.31 13.03
C PRO A 295 7.63 11.78 12.79
N SER A 296 6.71 12.68 12.48
CA SER A 296 5.29 12.47 12.17
C SER A 296 5.07 11.77 10.83
N ALA A 297 5.98 10.86 10.51
CA ALA A 297 5.97 9.84 9.49
C ALA A 297 7.27 9.09 9.76
N ILE A 298 7.21 7.78 9.99
CA ILE A 298 8.39 6.94 9.72
C ILE A 298 8.82 7.37 8.32
N PRO A 299 10.06 7.88 8.11
CA PRO A 299 10.52 8.16 6.77
C PRO A 299 10.31 6.87 6.02
N VAL A 300 9.35 6.89 5.10
CA VAL A 300 9.27 5.95 4.00
C VAL A 300 10.56 6.25 3.25
N HIS A 301 11.66 5.68 3.74
CA HIS A 301 13.00 6.01 3.31
C HIS A 301 12.97 5.84 1.79
N GLN A 302 13.41 6.86 1.06
CA GLN A 302 13.65 6.81 -0.38
C GLN A 302 14.79 5.84 -0.71
N ASN A 303 14.85 4.70 -0.03
CA ASN A 303 15.56 3.53 -0.46
C ASN A 303 14.90 3.18 -1.79
N VAL A 304 15.62 3.46 -2.87
CA VAL A 304 15.43 2.75 -4.13
C VAL A 304 15.44 1.27 -3.72
N LEU A 305 14.27 0.64 -3.74
CA LEU A 305 14.18 -0.80 -3.49
C LEU A 305 15.19 -1.47 -4.43
N PRO A 306 15.77 -2.63 -4.07
CA PRO A 306 16.63 -3.38 -4.99
C PRO A 306 15.97 -3.61 -6.37
N SER A 307 14.64 -3.59 -6.42
CA SER A 307 13.80 -3.64 -7.63
C SER A 307 13.91 -2.44 -8.55
N GLN A 308 14.54 -1.35 -8.12
CA GLN A 308 14.53 -0.03 -8.74
C GLN A 308 13.17 0.67 -8.69
N GLU A 309 12.17 0.18 -7.94
CA GLU A 309 10.85 0.83 -7.84
C GLU A 309 10.86 2.16 -7.09
N ARG A 310 10.03 3.10 -7.58
CA ARG A 310 9.81 4.38 -6.90
C ARG A 310 8.84 4.18 -5.75
N LEU A 311 9.35 4.27 -4.53
CA LEU A 311 8.50 4.22 -3.35
C LEU A 311 7.53 5.43 -3.34
N GLY A 312 6.24 5.14 -3.53
CA GLY A 312 5.19 6.16 -3.57
C GLY A 312 4.78 6.66 -4.95
N TYR A 313 5.22 6.00 -6.03
CA TYR A 313 4.73 6.20 -7.40
C TYR A 313 4.46 4.84 -8.04
N TRP A 314 3.56 4.77 -9.02
CA TRP A 314 3.44 3.56 -9.84
C TRP A 314 4.66 3.41 -10.75
N GLY A 315 5.38 2.29 -10.63
CA GLY A 315 6.45 1.89 -11.54
C GLY A 315 7.87 2.04 -11.03
N PHE A 316 8.81 1.80 -11.94
CA PHE A 316 10.25 1.80 -11.66
C PHE A 316 10.86 3.20 -11.78
N HIS A 317 11.99 3.49 -11.13
CA HIS A 317 12.64 4.80 -11.22
C HIS A 317 13.13 5.15 -12.62
N ASP A 318 13.36 4.13 -13.45
CA ASP A 318 13.70 4.26 -14.85
C ASP A 318 12.46 4.30 -15.76
N THR A 319 11.26 4.10 -15.18
CA THR A 319 9.98 4.13 -15.87
C THR A 319 9.17 5.34 -15.45
N ALA A 320 8.93 6.24 -16.39
CA ALA A 320 8.01 7.37 -16.20
C ALA A 320 7.35 7.70 -17.53
N PHE A 321 6.13 8.23 -17.49
CA PHE A 321 5.58 8.91 -18.64
C PHE A 321 6.37 10.20 -18.86
N VAL A 322 6.83 10.41 -20.08
CA VAL A 322 7.56 11.60 -20.51
C VAL A 322 6.73 12.27 -21.58
N LEU A 323 6.44 13.55 -21.39
CA LEU A 323 5.84 14.38 -22.42
C LEU A 323 6.95 14.92 -23.32
N GLY A 324 6.73 14.82 -24.62
CA GLY A 324 7.66 15.28 -25.63
C GLY A 324 6.93 15.91 -26.80
N VAL A 325 7.73 16.54 -27.65
CA VAL A 325 7.29 17.09 -28.94
C VAL A 325 8.19 16.48 -29.99
N ASP A 326 7.62 15.98 -31.09
CA ASP A 326 8.43 15.42 -32.17
C ASP A 326 8.89 16.49 -33.17
N THR A 327 9.62 16.08 -34.22
CA THR A 327 10.18 16.97 -35.23
C THR A 327 9.12 17.72 -36.06
N ALA A 328 7.88 17.25 -36.05
CA ALA A 328 6.74 17.88 -36.72
C ALA A 328 5.89 18.74 -35.77
N ASP A 329 6.46 19.08 -34.60
CA ASP A 329 5.80 19.81 -33.53
C ASP A 329 4.55 19.11 -32.95
N GLN A 330 4.46 17.79 -33.08
CA GLN A 330 3.32 17.04 -32.57
C GLN A 330 3.60 16.55 -31.14
N PRO A 331 2.68 16.80 -30.20
CA PRO A 331 2.83 16.38 -28.81
C PRO A 331 2.70 14.85 -28.71
N TYR A 332 3.51 14.22 -27.87
CA TYR A 332 3.39 12.78 -27.58
C TYR A 332 3.72 12.48 -26.13
N VAL A 333 3.16 11.38 -25.63
CA VAL A 333 3.63 10.73 -24.40
C VAL A 333 4.50 9.55 -24.78
N SER A 334 5.62 9.33 -24.12
CA SER A 334 6.35 8.05 -24.16
C SER A 334 6.57 7.51 -22.76
N VAL A 335 6.86 6.22 -22.64
CA VAL A 335 7.28 5.62 -21.37
C VAL A 335 8.79 5.49 -21.40
N LYS A 336 9.50 6.18 -20.50
CA LYS A 336 10.95 6.05 -20.34
C LYS A 336 11.32 4.62 -19.94
N GLY A 337 12.46 4.14 -20.41
CA GLY A 337 13.02 2.84 -20.02
C GLY A 337 12.57 1.69 -20.93
N ASN A 338 13.24 0.54 -20.76
CA ASN A 338 13.07 -0.63 -21.64
C ASN A 338 12.37 -1.81 -20.95
N ARG A 339 11.76 -1.56 -19.78
CA ARG A 339 11.12 -2.62 -18.96
C ARG A 339 9.84 -3.18 -19.59
N TYR A 340 9.16 -2.38 -20.38
CA TYR A 340 7.93 -2.74 -21.05
C TYR A 340 8.16 -2.81 -22.56
N SER A 341 7.42 -3.67 -23.26
CA SER A 341 7.48 -3.79 -24.73
C SER A 341 7.07 -2.51 -25.48
N TYR A 342 6.47 -1.56 -24.75
CA TYR A 342 6.09 -0.23 -25.21
C TYR A 342 7.02 0.88 -24.70
N GLY A 343 8.12 0.53 -24.03
CA GLY A 343 9.17 1.48 -23.66
C GLY A 343 9.66 2.27 -24.87
N ASN A 344 9.78 3.58 -24.71
CA ASN A 344 10.14 4.57 -25.73
C ASN A 344 9.20 4.66 -26.95
N LYS A 345 8.08 3.92 -26.99
CA LYS A 345 7.06 4.14 -28.03
C LYS A 345 6.35 5.48 -27.80
N ARG A 346 6.03 6.17 -28.89
CA ARG A 346 5.37 7.49 -28.86
C ARG A 346 3.87 7.35 -29.04
N PHE A 347 3.11 7.72 -28.02
CA PHE A 347 1.65 7.73 -28.00
C PHE A 347 1.13 9.14 -28.29
N ARG A 348 0.93 9.46 -29.57
CA ARG A 348 0.47 10.80 -30.01
C ARG A 348 -1.00 11.09 -29.66
N ARG A 349 -1.83 10.04 -29.60
CA ARG A 349 -3.27 10.17 -29.29
C ARG A 349 -3.59 10.30 -27.80
N LEU A 350 -2.63 9.98 -26.94
CA LEU A 350 -2.88 9.97 -25.50
C LEU A 350 -3.08 11.38 -24.92
N ILE A 351 -2.35 12.39 -25.42
CA ILE A 351 -2.52 13.77 -24.96
C ILE A 351 -3.91 14.29 -25.33
N PRO A 352 -4.36 14.28 -26.62
CA PRO A 352 -5.71 14.70 -26.98
C PRO A 352 -6.81 13.99 -26.18
N PHE A 353 -6.67 12.68 -25.97
CA PHE A 353 -7.60 11.91 -25.15
C PHE A 353 -7.68 12.42 -23.71
N ILE A 354 -6.53 12.68 -23.06
CA ILE A 354 -6.49 13.22 -21.70
C ILE A 354 -7.07 14.64 -21.66
N GLU A 355 -6.72 15.49 -22.63
CA GLU A 355 -7.24 16.86 -22.71
C GLU A 355 -8.77 16.88 -22.85
N GLU A 356 -9.32 15.99 -23.67
CA GLU A 356 -10.77 15.83 -23.87
C GLU A 356 -11.45 15.32 -22.59
N ALA A 357 -10.90 14.26 -21.99
CA ALA A 357 -11.46 13.64 -20.79
C ALA A 357 -11.41 14.57 -19.56
N VAL A 358 -10.32 15.34 -19.41
CA VAL A 358 -10.06 16.19 -18.24
C VAL A 358 -10.44 17.66 -18.49
N GLY A 359 -10.76 18.04 -19.73
CA GLY A 359 -11.09 19.41 -20.10
C GLY A 359 -9.95 20.40 -19.83
N THR A 360 -8.70 19.96 -19.92
CA THR A 360 -7.51 20.77 -19.60
C THR A 360 -6.48 20.62 -20.69
N LYS A 361 -5.99 21.74 -21.23
CA LYS A 361 -4.90 21.75 -22.21
C LYS A 361 -3.57 21.43 -21.54
N ILE A 362 -2.82 20.52 -22.14
CA ILE A 362 -1.50 20.07 -21.69
C ILE A 362 -0.48 20.68 -22.64
N ASP A 363 0.38 21.55 -22.13
CA ASP A 363 1.51 22.09 -22.91
C ASP A 363 2.78 21.25 -22.64
N PRO A 364 3.19 20.36 -23.55
CA PRO A 364 4.37 19.52 -23.37
C PRO A 364 5.68 20.32 -23.38
N ARG A 365 5.69 21.59 -23.79
CA ARG A 365 6.87 22.46 -23.78
C ARG A 365 7.03 23.19 -22.45
N ALA A 366 5.93 23.56 -21.80
CA ALA A 366 5.97 24.21 -20.48
C ALA A 366 6.64 23.33 -19.42
N GLU A 367 6.44 22.01 -19.50
CA GLU A 367 7.00 21.03 -18.57
C GLU A 367 8.49 20.68 -18.79
N GLN A 368 9.08 21.08 -19.93
CA GLN A 368 10.51 20.83 -20.21
C GLN A 368 11.45 21.85 -19.56
N THR A 369 10.91 22.85 -18.85
CA THR A 369 11.72 23.89 -18.19
C THR A 369 12.36 23.32 -16.90
N PRO A 370 13.69 23.25 -16.79
CA PRO A 370 14.36 22.70 -15.62
C PRO A 370 14.41 23.76 -14.50
N GLN A 371 13.28 24.06 -13.85
CA GLN A 371 13.21 24.64 -12.51
C GLN A 371 11.76 24.82 -12.04
N PHE A 372 11.44 24.25 -10.88
CA PHE A 372 10.27 24.64 -10.09
C PHE A 372 10.39 26.13 -9.73
N LYS A 373 9.67 26.98 -10.46
CA LYS A 373 9.12 28.24 -9.92
C LYS A 373 7.65 28.29 -10.32
N THR A 374 6.80 28.40 -9.30
CA THR A 374 5.35 28.58 -9.38
C THR A 374 4.93 29.45 -10.57
N ALA A 375 4.26 28.83 -11.54
CA ALA A 375 3.66 29.52 -12.67
C ALA A 375 2.13 29.59 -12.48
N HIS A 376 1.59 30.80 -12.57
CA HIS A 376 0.15 31.07 -12.67
C HIS A 376 -0.36 30.63 -14.04
N TRP A 377 -1.39 29.79 -14.07
CA TRP A 377 -2.08 29.39 -15.29
C TRP A 377 -3.17 30.40 -15.66
N LYS A 378 -3.24 30.81 -16.94
CA LYS A 378 -4.37 31.55 -17.52
C LYS A 378 -5.14 30.63 -18.46
N LEU A 379 -6.45 30.52 -18.23
CA LEU A 379 -7.38 29.72 -19.01
C LEU A 379 -7.70 30.38 -20.35
N ALA A 380 -7.52 29.64 -21.45
CA ALA A 380 -8.21 29.89 -22.71
C ALA A 380 -9.28 28.80 -22.92
N LYS A 381 -10.51 29.22 -23.23
CA LYS A 381 -11.63 28.32 -23.55
C LYS A 381 -11.48 27.83 -25.00
N SER A 382 -11.58 26.52 -25.22
CA SER A 382 -11.88 25.97 -26.56
C SER A 382 -12.94 24.87 -26.46
N GLU A 383 -13.80 24.81 -27.47
CA GLU A 383 -14.92 23.87 -27.60
C GLU A 383 -14.45 22.47 -28.01
N VAL A 384 -15.18 21.45 -27.56
CA VAL A 384 -14.84 20.02 -27.68
C VAL A 384 -15.55 19.41 -28.88
N GLY A 385 -14.77 18.80 -29.78
CA GLY A 385 -15.26 17.92 -30.85
C GLY A 385 -15.35 16.46 -30.40
N LYS A 386 -16.29 15.71 -30.97
CA LYS A 386 -16.50 14.27 -30.75
C LYS A 386 -15.43 13.49 -31.52
N ASP A 387 -14.64 12.62 -30.88
CA ASP A 387 -14.06 11.39 -31.48
C ASP A 387 -13.24 10.54 -30.46
N GLY A 388 -13.88 10.10 -29.36
CA GLY A 388 -13.22 9.31 -28.30
C GLY A 388 -13.26 7.78 -28.44
N LEU A 389 -14.01 7.21 -29.40
CA LEU A 389 -14.31 5.77 -29.43
C LEU A 389 -13.32 4.92 -30.23
N ASP A 390 -12.56 5.49 -31.17
CA ASP A 390 -11.62 4.73 -32.00
C ASP A 390 -10.31 4.35 -31.27
N PHE A 391 -10.02 4.98 -30.13
CA PHE A 391 -8.78 4.77 -29.38
C PHE A 391 -8.69 3.39 -28.69
N ILE A 392 -9.83 2.81 -28.28
CA ILE A 392 -9.85 1.52 -27.55
C ILE A 392 -9.49 0.35 -28.48
N ARG A 393 -9.70 0.48 -29.79
CA ARG A 393 -9.44 -0.58 -30.77
C ARG A 393 -7.98 -0.74 -31.16
N ASP A 394 -7.15 0.28 -30.91
CA ASP A 394 -5.70 0.26 -31.23
C ASP A 394 -4.84 -0.27 -30.07
N ILE A 395 -5.44 -0.48 -28.88
CA ILE A 395 -4.76 -0.95 -27.66
C ILE A 395 -4.94 -2.46 -27.41
N CYS A 396 -5.99 -3.07 -27.96
CA CYS A 396 -6.22 -4.52 -27.96
C CYS A 396 -5.62 -5.14 -29.22
#